data_AF-A0A8X7SZF7-F1
#
_entry.id   AF-A0A8X7SZF7-F1
#
_cell.length_a   1.000
_cell.length_b   1.000
_cell.length_c   1.000
_cell.angle_alpha   90.00
_cell.angle_beta   90.00
_cell.angle_gamma   90.00
#
_symmetry.space_group_name_H-M   'P 1'
#
loop_
_entity.id
_entity.type
_entity.pdbx_description
1 polymer ?
#
loop_
_entity_poly.entity_id
_entity_poly.type
_entity_poly.pdbx_seq_one_letter_code
_entity_poly.pdbx_strand_id
1 'polypeptide(L)'
;MASESSDHILSLLLAVLGQAEESSAVNQLLSILKGERPDEVPVERKVYPNITYLNHHAFGISLQLESSPSSAKGSEQVITAIDLYNHAPKAFETGGPAEASKREKKHEYVSFPIYPIRIGTFISSTTTDVKTSDKAPPPPPTGSLNITRSTSGSEFVQALGEPSRKGGGEGPIGRGPAAWMEWTGTLQSLPTASSSVPDTLSERQHYDPEAQDTFGGMAVQIMVELGGPGARGPRRWEADSAGQSVWKVLTFAVPSP
;
A
#
# COMPACT_ATOMS: atom_id res chain seq x y z
N MET A 1 7.54 -11.47 19.18
CA MET A 1 8.16 -11.41 17.84
C MET A 1 7.15 -11.16 16.73
N ALA A 2 6.21 -12.06 16.40
CA ALA A 2 5.26 -11.82 15.29
C ALA A 2 4.34 -10.59 15.45
N SER A 3 3.93 -10.26 16.69
CA SER A 3 3.10 -9.08 16.97
C SER A 3 3.85 -7.75 16.87
N GLU A 4 5.11 -7.70 17.30
CA GLU A 4 5.94 -6.49 17.20
C GLU A 4 6.31 -6.17 15.76
N SER A 5 6.52 -7.21 14.92
CA SER A 5 6.81 -7.04 13.50
C SER A 5 5.62 -6.48 12.72
N SER A 6 4.37 -6.84 13.07
CA SER A 6 3.18 -6.26 12.42
C SER A 6 2.97 -4.79 12.75
N ASP A 7 3.33 -4.36 13.96
CA ASP A 7 3.08 -2.98 14.39
C ASP A 7 3.99 -1.95 13.71
N HIS A 8 5.14 -2.40 13.17
CA HIS A 8 6.13 -1.52 12.52
C HIS A 8 6.29 -1.78 11.02
N ILE A 9 5.59 -2.77 10.45
CA ILE A 9 5.82 -3.16 9.06
C ILE A 9 5.54 -2.03 8.08
N LEU A 10 4.50 -1.22 8.29
CA LEU A 10 4.23 -0.07 7.43
C LEU A 10 5.40 0.93 7.46
N SER A 11 5.94 1.25 8.64
CA SER A 11 7.09 2.14 8.75
C SER A 11 8.32 1.61 8.01
N LEU A 12 8.59 0.30 8.08
CA LEU A 12 9.69 -0.32 7.33
C LEU A 12 9.45 -0.27 5.82
N LEU A 13 8.22 -0.55 5.36
CA LEU A 13 7.82 -0.47 3.96
C LEU A 13 7.91 0.95 3.40
N LEU A 14 7.62 1.96 4.21
CA LEU A 14 7.72 3.35 3.80
C LEU A 14 9.17 3.85 3.84
N ALA A 15 9.98 3.41 4.80
CA ALA A 15 11.37 3.84 4.95
C ALA A 15 12.28 3.46 3.77
N VAL A 16 11.90 2.47 2.95
CA VAL A 16 12.67 2.13 1.73
C VAL A 16 12.39 3.07 0.57
N LEU A 17 11.28 3.81 0.57
CA LEU A 17 10.96 4.73 -0.52
C LEU A 17 11.97 5.88 -0.56
N GLY A 18 12.47 6.17 -1.75
CA GLY A 18 13.55 7.14 -1.99
C GLY A 18 14.95 6.63 -1.63
N GLN A 19 15.11 5.38 -1.18
CA GLN A 19 16.40 4.80 -0.84
C GLN A 19 17.01 4.01 -2.01
N ALA A 20 18.34 3.93 -2.04
CA ALA A 20 19.05 3.01 -2.92
C ALA A 20 18.83 1.54 -2.50
N GLU A 21 18.98 0.61 -3.46
CA GLU A 21 18.83 -0.84 -3.26
C GLU A 21 19.64 -1.38 -2.07
N GLU A 22 20.89 -0.92 -1.93
CA GLU A 22 21.82 -1.40 -0.90
C GLU A 22 21.73 -0.63 0.43
N SER A 23 20.70 0.22 0.59
CA SER A 23 20.55 1.02 1.81
C SER A 23 20.29 0.17 3.06
N SER A 24 20.60 0.72 4.23
CA SER A 24 20.31 0.06 5.51
C SER A 24 18.81 -0.20 5.71
N ALA A 25 17.94 0.69 5.23
CA ALA A 25 16.49 0.54 5.30
C ALA A 25 15.99 -0.67 4.50
N VAL A 26 16.49 -0.85 3.27
CA VAL A 26 16.15 -2.00 2.42
C VAL A 26 16.66 -3.29 3.05
N ASN A 27 17.92 -3.30 3.49
CA ASN A 27 18.50 -4.46 4.16
C ASN A 27 17.74 -4.84 5.44
N GLN A 28 17.27 -3.86 6.21
CA GLN A 28 16.45 -4.09 7.39
C GLN A 28 15.09 -4.70 7.04
N LEU A 29 14.39 -4.17 6.03
CA LEU A 29 13.12 -4.72 5.55
C LEU A 29 13.31 -6.18 5.08
N LEU A 30 14.31 -6.44 4.24
CA LEU A 30 14.59 -7.77 3.71
C LEU A 30 15.00 -8.75 4.82
N SER A 31 15.74 -8.31 5.83
CA SER A 31 16.07 -9.14 7.00
C SER A 31 14.83 -9.56 7.78
N ILE A 32 13.91 -8.62 8.06
CA ILE A 32 12.63 -8.90 8.72
C ILE A 32 11.78 -9.86 7.88
N LEU A 33 11.72 -9.65 6.57
CA LEU A 33 10.95 -10.52 5.67
C LEU A 33 11.58 -11.89 5.49
N LYS A 34 12.91 -12.01 5.53
CA LYS A 34 13.63 -13.29 5.46
C LYS A 34 13.28 -14.16 6.67
N GLY A 35 13.24 -13.59 7.88
CA GLY A 35 13.00 -14.36 9.11
C GLY A 35 14.00 -15.51 9.24
N GLU A 36 13.50 -16.73 9.49
CA GLU A 36 14.33 -17.95 9.62
C GLU A 36 14.58 -18.70 8.29
N ARG A 37 14.27 -18.08 7.13
CA ARG A 37 14.46 -18.73 5.83
C ARG A 37 15.96 -18.94 5.51
N PRO A 38 16.28 -19.89 4.61
CA PRO A 38 17.65 -20.15 4.16
C PRO A 38 18.37 -18.89 3.68
N ASP A 39 19.71 -18.94 3.70
CA ASP A 39 20.50 -17.73 3.51
C ASP A 39 20.34 -17.08 2.14
N GLU A 40 20.20 -17.89 1.10
CA GLU A 40 19.99 -17.45 -0.27
C GLU A 40 18.52 -17.56 -0.66
N VAL A 41 17.85 -16.41 -0.73
CA VAL A 41 16.54 -16.27 -1.34
C VAL A 41 16.74 -15.60 -2.70
N PRO A 42 16.45 -16.27 -3.83
CA PRO A 42 16.64 -15.68 -5.16
C PRO A 42 15.83 -14.39 -5.32
N VAL A 43 16.50 -13.37 -5.87
CA VAL A 43 15.87 -12.13 -6.35
C VAL A 43 15.94 -12.12 -7.88
N GLU A 44 14.82 -11.82 -8.53
CA GLU A 44 14.78 -11.67 -9.98
C GLU A 44 14.82 -10.17 -10.34
N ARG A 45 15.81 -9.78 -11.15
CA ARG A 45 15.95 -8.41 -11.67
C ARG A 45 15.38 -8.31 -13.09
N LYS A 46 14.40 -7.43 -13.29
CA LYS A 46 13.85 -7.09 -14.63
C LYS A 46 14.12 -5.62 -14.94
N VAL A 47 14.92 -5.34 -15.98
CA VAL A 47 15.32 -3.98 -16.37
C VAL A 47 14.53 -3.53 -17.60
N TYR A 48 13.93 -2.34 -17.49
CA TYR A 48 13.27 -1.61 -18.58
C TYR A 48 13.92 -0.23 -18.72
N PRO A 49 13.66 0.52 -19.82
CA PRO A 49 14.35 1.78 -20.09
C PRO A 49 14.34 2.80 -18.95
N ASN A 50 13.24 2.90 -18.19
CA ASN A 50 13.07 3.91 -17.14
C ASN A 50 12.91 3.32 -15.73
N ILE A 51 12.79 1.99 -15.62
CA ILE A 51 12.41 1.33 -14.37
C ILE A 51 13.08 -0.03 -14.27
N THR A 52 13.57 -0.38 -13.09
CA THR A 52 14.08 -1.71 -12.75
C THR A 52 13.23 -2.30 -11.65
N TYR A 53 12.84 -3.56 -11.81
CA TYR A 53 12.11 -4.32 -10.80
C TYR A 53 13.05 -5.30 -10.11
N LEU A 54 13.01 -5.33 -8.78
CA LEU A 54 13.61 -6.36 -7.94
C LEU A 54 12.48 -7.20 -7.34
N ASN A 55 12.24 -8.34 -7.95
CA ASN A 55 11.14 -9.22 -7.58
C ASN A 55 11.61 -10.20 -6.51
N HIS A 56 11.13 -10.01 -5.28
CA HIS A 56 11.34 -10.94 -4.18
C HIS A 56 10.13 -11.88 -4.07
N HIS A 57 10.03 -12.80 -5.04
CA HIS A 57 8.94 -13.77 -5.18
C HIS A 57 8.63 -14.52 -3.89
N ALA A 58 9.67 -14.93 -3.14
CA ALA A 58 9.52 -15.67 -1.88
C ALA A 58 9.09 -14.81 -0.68
N PHE A 59 9.07 -13.49 -0.81
CA PHE A 59 8.58 -12.54 0.19
C PHE A 59 7.23 -11.92 -0.19
N GLY A 60 6.76 -12.15 -1.42
CA GLY A 60 5.54 -11.52 -1.91
C GLY A 60 5.66 -10.02 -2.06
N ILE A 61 6.85 -9.52 -2.41
CA ILE A 61 7.09 -8.10 -2.70
C ILE A 61 7.85 -7.90 -4.02
N SER A 62 7.67 -6.73 -4.63
CA SER A 62 8.49 -6.23 -5.73
C SER A 62 8.90 -4.79 -5.45
N LEU A 63 10.19 -4.47 -5.58
CA LEU A 63 10.71 -3.11 -5.47
C LEU A 63 10.88 -2.51 -6.87
N GLN A 64 10.37 -1.30 -7.08
CA GLN A 64 10.48 -0.56 -8.33
C GLN A 64 11.53 0.54 -8.15
N LEU A 65 12.53 0.56 -9.03
CA LEU A 65 13.64 1.50 -8.98
C LEU A 65 13.64 2.37 -10.23
N GLU A 66 13.72 3.68 -10.03
CA GLU A 66 13.84 4.67 -11.09
C GLU A 66 15.02 5.60 -10.80
N SER A 67 15.46 6.36 -11.81
CA SER A 67 16.51 7.36 -11.60
C SER A 67 16.09 8.38 -10.55
N SER A 68 16.98 8.63 -9.59
CA SER A 68 16.74 9.61 -8.55
C SER A 68 16.60 11.02 -9.15
N PRO A 69 15.55 11.78 -8.79
CA PRO A 69 15.34 13.13 -9.29
C PRO A 69 16.45 14.10 -8.84
N SER A 70 17.19 13.79 -7.77
CA SER A 70 18.34 14.58 -7.30
C SER A 70 19.66 14.20 -7.97
N SER A 71 19.69 13.13 -8.78
CA SER A 71 20.90 12.65 -9.41
C SER A 71 21.25 13.47 -10.65
N ALA A 72 22.24 14.36 -10.52
CA ALA A 72 22.73 15.22 -11.61
C ALA A 72 23.25 14.44 -12.85
N LYS A 73 23.49 13.13 -12.73
CA LYS A 73 23.95 12.26 -13.82
C LYS A 73 22.99 11.10 -14.14
N GLY A 74 21.83 11.02 -13.47
CA GLY A 74 20.84 9.95 -13.65
C GLY A 74 21.33 8.53 -13.34
N SER A 75 22.52 8.38 -12.76
CA SER A 75 23.17 7.09 -12.51
C SER A 75 22.75 6.44 -11.19
N GLU A 76 22.13 7.21 -10.30
CA GLU A 76 21.65 6.70 -9.03
C GLU A 76 20.18 6.34 -9.18
N GLN A 77 19.84 5.09 -8.87
CA GLN A 77 18.48 4.62 -8.83
C GLN A 77 18.02 4.50 -7.38
N VAL A 78 16.77 4.91 -7.14
CA VAL A 78 16.11 4.83 -5.84
C VAL A 78 14.80 4.09 -5.98
N ILE A 79 14.37 3.46 -4.90
CA ILE A 79 13.09 2.76 -4.84
C ILE A 79 11.97 3.80 -4.86
N THR A 80 11.17 3.81 -5.91
CA THR A 80 10.02 4.71 -6.06
C THR A 80 8.71 4.05 -5.66
N ALA A 81 8.62 2.72 -5.75
CA ALA A 81 7.44 1.99 -5.31
C ALA A 81 7.77 0.60 -4.76
N ILE A 82 6.90 0.11 -3.89
CA ILE A 82 6.91 -1.26 -3.39
C ILE A 82 5.52 -1.87 -3.58
N ASP A 83 5.47 -2.99 -4.31
CA ASP A 83 4.28 -3.80 -4.47
C ASP A 83 4.26 -4.92 -3.44
N LEU A 84 3.11 -5.12 -2.81
CA LEU A 84 2.82 -6.24 -1.93
C LEU A 84 1.78 -7.14 -2.60
N TYR A 85 2.06 -8.43 -2.67
CA TYR A 85 1.20 -9.40 -3.33
C TYR A 85 0.33 -10.16 -2.33
N ASN A 86 -0.97 -10.23 -2.62
CA ASN A 86 -1.93 -11.07 -1.90
C ASN A 86 -2.46 -12.15 -2.84
N HIS A 87 -2.19 -13.40 -2.49
CA HIS A 87 -2.70 -14.56 -3.21
C HIS A 87 -3.76 -15.25 -2.34
N ALA A 88 -4.87 -14.58 -2.08
CA ALA A 88 -6.03 -15.15 -1.38
C ALA A 88 -6.94 -15.90 -2.39
N PRO A 89 -6.71 -17.19 -2.70
CA PRO A 89 -7.31 -17.82 -3.88
C PRO A 89 -8.80 -18.05 -3.67
N LYS A 90 -9.21 -18.41 -2.44
CA LYS A 90 -10.63 -18.59 -2.08
C LYS A 90 -11.49 -17.33 -2.25
N ALA A 91 -10.91 -16.15 -2.05
CA ALA A 91 -11.62 -14.87 -2.27
C ALA A 91 -11.70 -14.50 -3.76
N PHE A 92 -10.81 -15.06 -4.59
CA PHE A 92 -10.78 -14.86 -6.03
C PHE A 92 -11.58 -15.93 -6.80
N GLU A 93 -12.15 -16.92 -6.11
CA GLU A 93 -12.87 -18.07 -6.66
C GLU A 93 -14.40 -17.96 -6.51
N THR A 94 -14.98 -16.76 -6.60
CA THR A 94 -16.45 -16.60 -6.66
C THR A 94 -17.06 -16.86 -8.05
N GLY A 95 -16.30 -17.51 -8.95
CA GLY A 95 -16.83 -18.09 -10.19
C GLY A 95 -17.34 -19.51 -9.92
N GLY A 96 -18.53 -19.86 -10.42
CA GLY A 96 -19.15 -21.17 -10.19
C GLY A 96 -18.25 -22.37 -10.55
N PRO A 97 -18.62 -23.59 -10.09
CA PRO A 97 -17.76 -24.79 -10.05
C PRO A 97 -17.18 -25.27 -11.40
N ALA A 98 -17.58 -24.67 -12.52
CA ALA A 98 -17.18 -25.09 -13.87
C ALA A 98 -15.86 -24.47 -14.38
N GLU A 99 -15.36 -23.36 -13.81
CA GLU A 99 -14.08 -22.73 -14.26
C GLU A 99 -12.88 -23.00 -13.34
N ALA A 100 -13.07 -23.54 -12.15
CA ALA A 100 -12.00 -23.78 -11.16
C ALA A 100 -10.99 -24.87 -11.57
N SER A 101 -11.24 -25.62 -12.64
CA SER A 101 -10.47 -26.84 -12.98
C SER A 101 -9.50 -26.71 -14.15
N LYS A 102 -9.26 -25.51 -14.72
CA LYS A 102 -8.26 -25.35 -15.79
C LYS A 102 -7.31 -24.18 -15.54
N ARG A 103 -6.10 -24.57 -15.11
CA ARG A 103 -4.91 -23.76 -14.76
C ARG A 103 -4.94 -23.20 -13.34
N GLU A 104 -4.50 -24.04 -12.40
CA GLU A 104 -3.57 -23.56 -11.36
C GLU A 104 -2.35 -22.97 -12.08
N LYS A 105 -2.43 -21.69 -12.46
CA LYS A 105 -1.23 -20.94 -12.81
C LYS A 105 -0.45 -20.82 -11.52
N LYS A 106 0.71 -21.48 -11.46
CA LYS A 106 1.70 -21.26 -10.40
C LYS A 106 1.89 -19.74 -10.27
N HIS A 107 1.44 -19.18 -9.14
CA HIS A 107 1.71 -17.78 -8.85
C HIS A 107 3.22 -17.64 -8.64
N GLU A 108 3.82 -16.67 -9.34
CA GLU A 108 5.26 -16.41 -9.26
C GLU A 108 5.63 -15.97 -7.84
N TYR A 109 4.78 -15.14 -7.23
CA TYR A 109 4.91 -14.65 -5.87
C TYR A 109 4.17 -15.51 -4.85
N VAL A 110 4.71 -15.58 -3.63
CA VAL A 110 3.94 -15.97 -2.44
C VAL A 110 3.14 -14.77 -1.93
N SER A 111 2.18 -15.00 -1.02
CA SER A 111 1.51 -13.87 -0.35
C SER A 111 2.48 -13.18 0.61
N PHE A 112 2.41 -11.86 0.70
CA PHE A 112 3.11 -11.06 1.69
C PHE A 112 2.90 -11.66 3.10
N PRO A 113 3.95 -11.86 3.91
CA PRO A 113 3.83 -12.69 5.10
C PRO A 113 3.31 -11.96 6.35
N ILE A 114 3.38 -10.63 6.41
CA ILE A 114 3.16 -9.87 7.66
C ILE A 114 1.84 -9.10 7.59
N TYR A 115 0.90 -9.44 8.48
CA TYR A 115 -0.40 -8.79 8.62
C TYR A 115 -0.76 -8.61 10.11
N PRO A 116 -1.60 -7.62 10.47
CA PRO A 116 -2.16 -6.59 9.59
C PRO A 116 -1.12 -5.53 9.20
N ILE A 117 -1.28 -4.90 8.04
CA ILE A 117 -0.58 -3.65 7.69
C ILE A 117 -1.46 -2.51 8.19
N ARG A 118 -1.02 -1.80 9.23
CA ARG A 118 -1.84 -0.78 9.90
C ARG A 118 -1.60 0.61 9.32
N ILE A 119 -2.60 1.15 8.65
CA ILE A 119 -2.67 2.59 8.32
C ILE A 119 -3.23 3.30 9.56
N GLY A 120 -2.43 4.21 10.14
CA GLY A 120 -2.79 5.00 11.31
C GLY A 120 -3.68 6.19 10.95
N THR A 121 -3.09 7.26 10.44
CA THR A 121 -3.81 8.47 10.00
C THR A 121 -3.37 8.85 8.59
N PHE A 122 -4.24 8.59 7.61
CA PHE A 122 -4.10 9.02 6.23
C PHE A 122 -5.00 10.23 5.96
N ILE A 123 -4.40 11.28 5.41
CA ILE A 123 -5.09 12.49 4.99
C ILE A 123 -4.99 12.59 3.47
N SER A 124 -6.12 12.39 2.79
CA SER A 124 -6.20 12.46 1.33
C SER A 124 -6.00 13.89 0.82
N SER A 125 -5.20 14.05 -0.24
CA SER A 125 -4.96 15.35 -0.89
C SER A 125 -6.17 15.87 -1.66
N THR A 126 -7.15 15.02 -2.03
CA THR A 126 -8.30 15.42 -2.85
C THR A 126 -9.51 15.93 -2.05
N THR A 127 -9.31 16.39 -0.82
CA THR A 127 -10.41 16.84 0.06
C THR A 127 -10.89 18.27 -0.26
N THR A 128 -11.22 18.56 -1.51
CA THR A 128 -11.95 19.78 -1.90
C THR A 128 -12.78 19.49 -3.15
N ASP A 129 -14.03 19.06 -2.95
CA ASP A 129 -15.22 19.55 -3.67
C ASP A 129 -16.39 18.61 -3.39
N VAL A 130 -17.08 18.87 -2.27
CA VAL A 130 -18.41 18.33 -2.05
C VAL A 130 -19.32 19.00 -3.09
N LYS A 131 -19.51 18.37 -4.25
CA LYS A 131 -20.68 18.68 -5.07
C LYS A 131 -21.90 18.30 -4.24
N THR A 132 -22.67 19.31 -3.87
CA THR A 132 -23.97 19.21 -3.21
C THR A 132 -24.89 18.35 -4.07
N SER A 133 -24.95 17.06 -3.75
CA SER A 133 -26.02 16.18 -4.19
C SER A 133 -27.09 16.15 -3.10
N ASP A 134 -28.37 16.08 -3.46
CA ASP A 134 -29.50 16.02 -2.52
C ASP A 134 -29.55 14.73 -1.66
N LYS A 135 -28.54 13.86 -1.75
CA LYS A 135 -28.37 12.69 -0.89
C LYS A 135 -27.51 13.07 0.32
N ALA A 136 -27.88 12.53 1.49
CA ALA A 136 -27.10 12.69 2.71
C ALA A 136 -25.62 12.39 2.42
N PRO A 137 -24.69 13.27 2.85
CA PRO A 137 -23.28 13.11 2.58
C PRO A 137 -22.79 11.77 3.16
N PRO A 138 -21.90 11.05 2.45
CA PRO A 138 -21.29 9.86 3.00
C PRO A 138 -20.53 10.20 4.29
N PRO A 139 -20.40 9.25 5.23
CA PRO A 139 -19.58 9.47 6.42
C PRO A 139 -18.15 9.84 6.00
N PRO A 140 -17.48 10.74 6.75
CA PRO A 140 -16.10 11.08 6.46
C PRO A 140 -15.20 9.83 6.54
N PRO A 141 -14.12 9.77 5.74
CA PRO A 141 -13.19 8.66 5.80
C PRO A 141 -12.57 8.54 7.19
N THR A 142 -12.37 7.31 7.67
CA THR A 142 -11.80 7.08 9.01
C THR A 142 -10.33 7.46 9.10
N GLY A 143 -9.63 7.57 7.96
CA GLY A 143 -8.19 7.80 7.87
C GLY A 143 -7.35 6.61 8.36
N SER A 144 -7.97 5.53 8.82
CA SER A 144 -7.32 4.41 9.50
C SER A 144 -7.83 3.07 8.97
N LEU A 145 -6.92 2.10 8.78
CA LEU A 145 -7.26 0.79 8.23
C LEU A 145 -6.28 -0.29 8.70
N ASN A 146 -6.80 -1.41 9.22
CA ASN A 146 -6.02 -2.62 9.44
C ASN A 146 -6.12 -3.52 8.21
N ILE A 147 -5.16 -3.42 7.30
CA ILE A 147 -5.17 -4.20 6.06
C ILE A 147 -4.78 -5.65 6.38
N THR A 148 -5.71 -6.55 6.13
CA THR A 148 -5.54 -8.00 6.24
C THR A 148 -5.64 -8.64 4.86
N ARG A 149 -5.42 -9.96 4.77
CA ARG A 149 -5.59 -10.70 3.51
C ARG A 149 -7.01 -10.64 2.94
N SER A 150 -8.02 -10.28 3.73
CA SER A 150 -9.43 -10.26 3.32
C SER A 150 -10.00 -8.85 3.18
N THR A 151 -9.19 -7.81 3.32
CA THR A 151 -9.65 -6.41 3.20
C THR A 151 -10.24 -6.16 1.81
N SER A 152 -11.47 -5.68 1.75
CA SER A 152 -12.19 -5.43 0.50
C SER A 152 -11.91 -4.04 -0.07
N GLY A 153 -12.27 -3.84 -1.34
CA GLY A 153 -12.27 -2.53 -1.97
C GLY A 153 -13.13 -1.50 -1.22
N SER A 154 -14.28 -1.90 -0.68
CA SER A 154 -15.14 -1.01 0.10
C SER A 154 -14.50 -0.57 1.42
N GLU A 155 -13.75 -1.44 2.08
CA GLU A 155 -13.01 -1.08 3.29
C GLU A 155 -11.90 -0.04 2.99
N PHE A 156 -11.22 -0.16 1.85
CA PHE A 156 -10.27 0.87 1.41
C PHE A 156 -10.95 2.22 1.17
N VAL A 157 -12.07 2.26 0.45
CA VAL A 157 -12.80 3.51 0.19
C VAL A 157 -13.36 4.11 1.48
N GLN A 158 -13.90 3.28 2.38
CA GLN A 158 -14.39 3.75 3.68
C GLN A 158 -13.28 4.36 4.54
N ALA A 159 -12.06 3.83 4.45
CA ALA A 159 -10.95 4.33 5.24
C ALA A 159 -10.19 5.51 4.61
N LEU A 160 -9.94 5.47 3.30
CA LEU A 160 -9.08 6.44 2.59
C LEU A 160 -9.87 7.53 1.87
N GLY A 161 -11.20 7.37 1.76
CA GLY A 161 -12.10 8.25 1.02
C GLY A 161 -12.18 7.89 -0.46
N GLU A 162 -12.71 8.81 -1.26
CA GLU A 162 -12.79 8.63 -2.71
C GLU A 162 -11.38 8.61 -3.34
N PRO A 163 -11.08 7.62 -4.21
CA PRO A 163 -9.79 7.55 -4.88
C PRO A 163 -9.60 8.69 -5.86
N SER A 164 -8.40 9.27 -5.89
CA SER A 164 -8.01 10.32 -6.82
C SER A 164 -8.01 9.82 -8.27
N ARG A 165 -7.63 8.55 -8.48
CA ARG A 165 -7.66 7.89 -9.78
C ARG A 165 -8.17 6.46 -9.65
N LYS A 166 -8.82 5.97 -10.70
CA LYS A 166 -9.26 4.58 -10.78
C LYS A 166 -9.22 4.09 -12.22
N GLY A 167 -9.03 2.79 -12.39
CA GLY A 167 -8.95 2.18 -13.71
C GLY A 167 -9.13 0.67 -13.70
N GLY A 168 -8.78 0.05 -14.81
CA GLY A 168 -9.13 -1.33 -15.15
C GLY A 168 -9.83 -1.29 -16.48
N GLY A 169 -9.17 -1.77 -17.54
CA GLY A 169 -9.62 -1.61 -18.92
C GLY A 169 -10.97 -2.28 -19.20
N GLU A 170 -11.56 -1.96 -20.37
CA GLU A 170 -12.77 -2.63 -20.83
C GLU A 170 -12.46 -4.06 -21.28
N GLY A 171 -13.31 -5.00 -20.90
CA GLY A 171 -13.21 -6.40 -21.28
C GLY A 171 -14.51 -7.15 -21.01
N PRO A 172 -14.72 -8.33 -21.63
CA PRO A 172 -15.85 -9.20 -21.33
C PRO A 172 -15.93 -9.52 -19.83
N ILE A 173 -17.12 -9.84 -19.30
CA ILE A 173 -17.28 -10.23 -17.88
C ILE A 173 -16.29 -11.37 -17.54
N GLY A 174 -15.54 -11.20 -16.45
CA GLY A 174 -14.47 -12.14 -16.04
C GLY A 174 -13.15 -12.04 -16.84
N ARG A 175 -13.06 -11.16 -17.85
CA ARG A 175 -11.87 -10.92 -18.68
C ARG A 175 -11.52 -9.42 -18.70
N GLY A 176 -10.27 -9.10 -19.05
CA GLY A 176 -9.74 -7.72 -19.04
C GLY A 176 -9.00 -7.35 -17.74
N PRO A 177 -8.32 -6.19 -17.71
CA PRO A 177 -7.55 -5.75 -16.53
C PRO A 177 -8.46 -5.58 -15.31
N ALA A 178 -7.94 -5.91 -14.13
CA ALA A 178 -8.72 -5.77 -12.91
C ALA A 178 -8.90 -4.30 -12.51
N ALA A 179 -9.94 -4.04 -11.73
CA ALA A 179 -10.20 -2.74 -11.13
C ALA A 179 -9.04 -2.37 -10.20
N TRP A 180 -8.57 -1.13 -10.32
CA TRP A 180 -7.58 -0.55 -9.42
C TRP A 180 -7.99 0.87 -9.02
N MET A 181 -7.60 1.25 -7.81
CA MET A 181 -7.87 2.56 -7.21
C MET A 181 -6.58 3.14 -6.65
N GLU A 182 -6.43 4.46 -6.69
CA GLU A 182 -5.23 5.16 -6.27
C GLU A 182 -5.60 6.41 -5.46
N TRP A 183 -4.90 6.60 -4.34
CA TRP A 183 -4.99 7.76 -3.47
C TRP A 183 -3.62 8.40 -3.34
N THR A 184 -3.58 9.73 -3.34
CA THR A 184 -2.41 10.51 -2.92
C THR A 184 -2.77 11.25 -1.64
N GLY A 185 -1.86 11.23 -0.67
CA GLY A 185 -2.08 11.89 0.60
C GLY A 185 -0.87 11.84 1.51
N THR A 186 -1.11 12.13 2.78
CA THR A 186 -0.08 12.15 3.80
C THR A 186 -0.41 11.12 4.88
N LEU A 187 0.54 10.23 5.17
CA LEU A 187 0.49 9.37 6.35
C LEU A 187 1.16 10.09 7.51
N GLN A 188 0.42 10.41 8.56
CA GLN A 188 1.02 10.90 9.79
C GLN A 188 1.70 9.75 10.52
N SER A 189 2.87 10.01 11.10
CA SER A 189 3.50 9.07 12.01
C SER A 189 2.52 8.77 13.15
N LEU A 190 2.36 7.50 13.49
CA LEU A 190 1.71 7.13 14.74
C LEU A 190 2.49 7.85 15.85
N PRO A 191 1.83 8.50 16.83
CA PRO A 191 2.53 9.05 17.95
C PRO A 191 3.27 7.89 18.62
N THR A 192 4.59 7.85 18.45
CA THR A 192 5.46 7.04 19.29
C THR A 192 5.12 7.49 20.70
N ALA A 193 4.67 6.58 21.56
CA ALA A 193 4.49 6.89 22.96
C ALA A 193 5.87 7.25 23.53
N SER A 194 6.28 8.51 23.38
CA SER A 194 7.51 9.02 23.94
C SER A 194 7.27 9.24 25.43
N SER A 195 8.05 8.47 26.19
CA SER A 195 8.51 8.70 27.55
C SER A 195 7.79 9.78 28.36
N SER A 196 7.15 9.34 29.44
CA SER A 196 7.09 10.02 30.75
C SER A 196 7.38 11.52 30.74
N VAL A 197 6.30 12.31 30.83
CA VAL A 197 6.35 13.72 31.21
C VAL A 197 7.16 13.87 32.52
N PRO A 198 8.22 14.69 32.59
CA PRO A 198 8.78 15.10 33.86
C PRO A 198 7.77 16.04 34.53
N ASP A 199 7.23 15.59 35.65
CA ASP A 199 6.29 16.33 36.47
C ASP A 199 7.05 17.39 37.29
N THR A 200 7.39 18.53 36.67
CA THR A 200 7.87 19.71 37.41
C THR A 200 7.32 21.00 36.82
N LEU A 201 6.60 21.75 37.66
CA LEU A 201 5.89 23.02 37.41
C LEU A 201 6.78 24.23 37.01
N SER A 202 8.07 24.04 36.73
CA SER A 202 9.04 25.13 36.55
C SER A 202 9.39 25.50 35.11
N GLU A 203 8.98 24.75 34.09
CA GLU A 203 9.31 25.03 32.67
C GLU A 203 8.14 25.61 31.85
N ARG A 204 7.24 26.37 32.47
CA ARG A 204 6.12 27.05 31.77
C ARG A 204 6.43 28.42 31.17
N GLN A 205 7.70 28.79 31.04
CA GLN A 205 8.09 30.07 30.45
C GLN A 205 8.89 29.87 29.16
N HIS A 206 8.17 29.46 28.12
CA HIS A 206 8.39 29.70 26.68
C HIS A 206 7.53 28.67 25.92
N TYR A 207 6.21 28.74 26.11
CA TYR A 207 5.27 28.02 25.27
C TYR A 207 5.00 28.88 24.03
N ASP A 208 5.67 28.55 22.94
CA ASP A 208 5.38 29.10 21.61
C ASP A 208 4.30 28.19 20.96
N PRO A 209 3.03 28.64 20.87
CA PRO A 209 1.96 27.84 20.31
C PRO A 209 2.09 27.62 18.79
N GLU A 210 3.00 28.32 18.09
CA GLU A 210 3.23 28.15 16.64
C GLU A 210 4.37 27.16 16.32
N ALA A 211 5.14 26.73 17.32
CA ALA A 211 6.28 25.82 17.12
C ALA A 211 5.92 24.33 17.18
N GLN A 212 4.64 23.98 17.31
CA GLN A 212 4.21 22.62 17.62
C GLN A 212 3.02 22.14 16.77
N ASP A 213 3.16 22.19 15.44
CA ASP A 213 2.26 21.42 14.56
C ASP A 213 2.86 21.03 13.19
N THR A 214 4.16 20.78 13.13
CA THR A 214 4.74 19.98 12.04
C THR A 214 4.87 18.54 12.50
N PHE A 215 3.73 17.88 12.78
CA PHE A 215 3.69 16.42 12.78
C PHE A 215 4.08 15.95 11.37
N GLY A 216 5.36 15.62 11.21
CA GLY A 216 6.00 15.28 9.94
C GLY A 216 5.37 14.04 9.33
N GLY A 217 4.27 14.22 8.60
CA GLY A 217 3.66 13.17 7.82
C GLY A 217 4.45 12.91 6.55
N MET A 218 4.43 11.66 6.10
CA MET A 218 5.05 11.25 4.84
C MET A 218 4.03 11.34 3.71
N ALA A 219 4.33 12.13 2.69
CA ALA A 219 3.56 12.11 1.46
C ALA A 219 3.72 10.74 0.77
N VAL A 220 2.61 10.10 0.41
CA VAL A 220 2.59 8.75 -0.15
C VAL A 220 1.47 8.62 -1.17
N GLN A 221 1.71 7.82 -2.20
CA GLN A 221 0.68 7.29 -3.06
C GLN A 221 0.38 5.85 -2.63
N ILE A 222 -0.90 5.54 -2.47
CA ILE A 222 -1.41 4.19 -2.19
C ILE A 222 -2.23 3.75 -3.39
N MET A 223 -1.84 2.64 -4.03
CA MET A 223 -2.62 2.02 -5.10
C MET A 223 -3.05 0.61 -4.68
N VAL A 224 -4.29 0.27 -4.99
CA VAL A 224 -4.88 -1.05 -4.70
C VAL A 224 -5.43 -1.64 -5.99
N GLU A 225 -4.86 -2.75 -6.46
CA GLU A 225 -5.46 -3.61 -7.48
C GLU A 225 -6.32 -4.67 -6.80
N LEU A 226 -7.57 -4.81 -7.23
CA LEU A 226 -8.52 -5.79 -6.69
C LEU A 226 -8.44 -7.11 -7.46
N GLY A 227 -8.65 -8.21 -6.75
CA GLY A 227 -8.67 -9.56 -7.33
C GLY A 227 -10.07 -10.14 -7.50
N GLY A 228 -10.13 -11.30 -8.14
CA GLY A 228 -11.37 -12.05 -8.34
C GLY A 228 -12.28 -11.56 -9.49
N PRO A 229 -13.41 -12.25 -9.73
CA PRO A 229 -14.30 -11.97 -10.86
C PRO A 229 -15.02 -10.63 -10.74
N GLY A 230 -15.40 -10.23 -9.52
CA GLY A 230 -16.05 -8.95 -9.25
C GLY A 230 -15.16 -7.74 -9.54
N ALA A 231 -13.84 -7.91 -9.57
CA ALA A 231 -12.92 -6.84 -9.95
C ALA A 231 -12.83 -6.63 -11.47
N ARG A 232 -13.53 -7.42 -12.30
CA ARG A 232 -13.34 -7.44 -13.76
C ARG A 232 -14.63 -7.21 -14.53
N GLY A 233 -14.48 -6.75 -15.77
CA GLY A 233 -15.59 -6.58 -16.70
C GLY A 233 -16.42 -5.32 -16.43
N PRO A 234 -17.54 -5.13 -17.15
CA PRO A 234 -18.27 -3.87 -17.21
C PRO A 234 -18.87 -3.42 -15.87
N ARG A 235 -19.24 -4.37 -15.01
CA ARG A 235 -19.92 -4.11 -13.72
C ARG A 235 -18.97 -3.91 -12.54
N ARG A 236 -17.65 -3.91 -12.77
CA ARG A 236 -16.65 -3.84 -11.70
C ARG A 236 -16.84 -2.66 -10.74
N TRP A 237 -17.39 -1.53 -11.19
CA TRP A 237 -17.62 -0.36 -10.34
C TRP A 237 -18.96 -0.35 -9.60
N GLU A 238 -19.74 -1.42 -9.69
CA GLU A 238 -20.93 -1.61 -8.86
C GLU A 238 -20.52 -2.03 -7.44
N ALA A 239 -21.28 -1.60 -6.42
CA ALA A 239 -20.94 -1.80 -5.01
C ALA A 239 -20.90 -3.27 -4.57
N ASP A 240 -21.74 -4.11 -5.21
CA ASP A 240 -21.79 -5.57 -5.06
C ASP A 240 -20.73 -6.30 -5.91
N SER A 241 -19.93 -5.55 -6.69
CA SER A 241 -18.88 -6.07 -7.56
C SER A 241 -17.50 -5.83 -6.95
N ALA A 242 -16.69 -4.88 -7.46
CA ALA A 242 -15.34 -4.68 -6.93
C ALA A 242 -15.31 -4.16 -5.49
N GLY A 243 -16.40 -3.56 -5.00
CA GLY A 243 -16.53 -3.21 -3.58
C GLY A 243 -16.36 -4.42 -2.65
N GLN A 244 -16.81 -5.61 -3.08
CA GLN A 244 -16.66 -6.86 -2.34
C GLN A 244 -15.40 -7.65 -2.71
N SER A 245 -14.69 -7.23 -3.75
CA SER A 245 -13.43 -7.85 -4.14
C SER A 245 -12.33 -7.54 -3.14
N VAL A 246 -11.52 -8.54 -2.85
CA VAL A 246 -10.35 -8.43 -1.98
C VAL A 246 -9.16 -7.91 -2.79
N TRP A 247 -8.28 -7.13 -2.17
CA TRP A 247 -7.06 -6.67 -2.83
C TRP A 247 -6.15 -7.83 -3.23
N LYS A 248 -5.51 -7.67 -4.39
CA LYS A 248 -4.53 -8.60 -4.97
C LYS A 248 -3.12 -8.00 -4.97
N VAL A 249 -3.01 -6.71 -5.25
CA VAL A 249 -1.75 -5.96 -5.15
C VAL A 249 -2.02 -4.67 -4.37
N LEU A 250 -1.16 -4.39 -3.39
CA LEU A 250 -1.13 -3.13 -2.66
C LEU A 250 0.22 -2.48 -2.92
N THR A 251 0.21 -1.26 -3.43
CA THR A 251 1.42 -0.52 -3.77
C THR A 251 1.53 0.71 -2.89
N PHE A 252 2.71 0.91 -2.30
CA PHE A 252 3.11 2.20 -1.72
C PHE A 252 4.17 2.81 -2.62
N ALA A 253 3.99 4.08 -2.98
CA ALA A 253 4.93 4.78 -3.85
C ALA A 253 5.20 6.20 -3.38
N VAL A 254 6.35 6.73 -3.79
CA VAL A 254 6.58 8.19 -3.74
C VAL A 254 5.52 8.85 -4.64
N PRO A 255 4.84 9.91 -4.17
CA PRO A 255 3.92 10.63 -5.05
C PRO A 255 4.67 11.13 -6.29
N SER A 256 4.07 10.95 -7.46
CA SER A 256 4.57 11.61 -8.66
C SER A 256 4.53 13.13 -8.46
N PRO A 257 5.55 13.88 -8.89
CA PRO A 257 5.57 15.34 -8.80
C PRO A 257 4.46 16.00 -9.62
#